data_AF-A0A1B7UEI9-F1
#
_entry.id   AF-A0A1B7UEI9-F1
#
_cell.length_a   1.000
_cell.length_b   1.000
_cell.length_c   1.000
_cell.angle_alpha   90.00
_cell.angle_beta   90.00
_cell.angle_gamma   90.00
#
_symmetry.space_group_name_H-M   'P 1'
#
loop_
_entity.id
_entity.type
_entity.pdbx_description
1 polymer ?
#
loop_
_entity_poly.entity_id
_entity_poly.type
_entity_poly.pdbx_seq_one_letter_code
_entity_poly.pdbx_strand_id
1 'polypeptide(L)'
;MESEGFVLAASSMETIEKYLFGRFGMYIRSARGLPRVGVSTSANQESSNFSIETRDFEGVERFSLIASDGEAVAIGSADKLTGTSELKKLALYLAATVDEIEASAIDPEGKPLFARR
;
A
#
# COMPACT_ATOMS: atom_id res chain seq x y z
N MET A 1 -9.08 -26.47 6.17
CA MET A 1 -8.05 -25.89 5.29
C MET A 1 -8.78 -24.85 4.49
N GLU A 2 -8.54 -23.57 4.77
CA GLU A 2 -9.16 -22.49 4.00
C GLU A 2 -8.49 -22.42 2.62
N SER A 3 -9.24 -22.05 1.60
CA SER A 3 -8.69 -21.83 0.26
C SER A 3 -7.77 -20.61 0.26
N GLU A 4 -6.70 -20.66 -0.52
CA GLU A 4 -5.81 -19.52 -0.72
C GLU A 4 -6.59 -18.31 -1.27
N GLY A 5 -6.28 -17.13 -0.74
CA GLY A 5 -6.89 -15.87 -1.15
C GLY A 5 -5.89 -15.00 -1.92
N PHE A 6 -6.34 -14.40 -3.02
CA PHE A 6 -5.54 -13.43 -3.75
C PHE A 6 -5.27 -12.19 -2.89
N VAL A 7 -3.99 -11.81 -2.76
CA VAL A 7 -3.57 -10.64 -1.98
C VAL A 7 -3.12 -9.51 -2.89
N LEU A 8 -2.13 -9.76 -3.74
CA LEU A 8 -1.50 -8.76 -4.60
C LEU A 8 -0.82 -9.45 -5.79
N ALA A 9 -0.88 -8.81 -6.94
CA ALA A 9 0.06 -9.01 -8.04
C ALA A 9 0.72 -7.66 -8.38
N ALA A 10 1.95 -7.68 -8.90
CA ALA A 10 2.65 -6.47 -9.31
C ALA A 10 3.51 -6.72 -10.56
N SER A 11 3.77 -5.67 -11.33
CA SER A 11 4.57 -5.76 -12.55
C SER A 11 6.09 -5.90 -12.30
N SER A 12 6.54 -5.65 -11.07
CA SER A 12 7.95 -5.77 -10.67
C SER A 12 8.14 -6.31 -9.26
N MET A 13 9.29 -6.93 -9.02
CA MET A 13 9.69 -7.40 -7.68
C MET A 13 9.90 -6.23 -6.71
N GLU A 14 10.39 -5.09 -7.18
CA GLU A 14 10.54 -3.90 -6.35
C GLU A 14 9.21 -3.46 -5.73
N THR A 15 8.13 -3.49 -6.51
CA THR A 15 6.77 -3.19 -6.00
C THR A 15 6.32 -4.19 -4.95
N ILE A 16 6.60 -5.48 -5.16
CA ILE A 16 6.32 -6.53 -4.17
C ILE A 16 7.10 -6.28 -2.88
N GLU A 17 8.39 -5.98 -2.97
CA GLU A 17 9.23 -5.71 -1.79
C GLU A 17 8.69 -4.51 -1.00
N LYS A 18 8.45 -3.36 -1.65
CA LYS A 18 7.91 -2.17 -0.98
C LYS A 18 6.55 -2.44 -0.33
N TYR A 19 5.70 -3.24 -0.98
CA TYR A 19 4.44 -3.69 -0.37
C TYR A 19 4.67 -4.50 0.91
N LEU A 20 5.60 -5.46 0.90
CA LEU A 20 5.88 -6.31 2.04
C LEU A 20 6.53 -5.53 3.20
N PHE A 21 7.45 -4.61 2.91
CA PHE A 21 8.02 -3.70 3.92
C PHE A 21 6.92 -2.88 4.60
N GLY A 22 6.04 -2.26 3.82
CA GLY A 22 4.92 -1.49 4.37
C GLY A 22 3.95 -2.35 5.18
N ARG A 23 3.56 -3.53 4.66
CA ARG A 23 2.62 -4.45 5.32
C ARG A 23 3.18 -4.95 6.64
N PHE A 24 4.37 -5.54 6.63
CA PHE A 24 4.98 -6.11 7.83
C PHE A 24 5.53 -5.06 8.80
N GLY A 25 5.94 -3.89 8.30
CA GLY A 25 6.29 -2.74 9.14
C GLY A 25 5.13 -2.34 10.07
N MET A 26 3.88 -2.36 9.58
CA MET A 26 2.71 -2.08 10.42
C MET A 26 2.44 -3.16 11.47
N TYR A 27 2.75 -4.43 11.19
CA TYR A 27 2.71 -5.49 12.19
C TYR A 27 3.79 -5.31 13.25
N ILE A 28 5.02 -4.97 12.85
CA ILE A 28 6.12 -4.66 13.77
C ILE A 28 5.75 -3.49 14.68
N ARG A 29 5.17 -2.43 14.11
CA ARG A 29 4.68 -1.27 14.86
C ARG A 29 3.69 -1.69 15.95
N SER A 30 2.70 -2.50 15.58
CA SER A 30 1.68 -2.99 16.49
C SER A 30 2.28 -3.86 17.60
N ALA A 31 3.20 -4.76 17.26
CA ALA A 31 3.89 -5.63 18.22
C ALA A 31 4.73 -4.84 19.23
N ARG A 32 5.21 -3.64 18.86
CA ARG A 32 5.94 -2.73 19.75
C ARG A 32 5.03 -1.82 20.60
N GLY A 33 3.71 -1.96 20.50
CA GLY A 33 2.75 -1.13 21.24
C GLY A 33 2.70 0.33 20.78
N LEU A 34 3.19 0.65 19.58
CA LEU A 34 3.17 2.00 19.06
C LEU A 34 1.76 2.39 18.57
N PRO A 35 1.38 3.68 18.64
CA PRO A 35 0.06 4.15 18.22
C PRO A 35 -0.25 3.83 16.76
N ARG A 36 -1.53 3.61 16.45
CA ARG A 36 -1.98 3.40 15.07
C ARG A 36 -1.78 4.67 14.24
N VAL A 37 -1.26 4.48 13.03
CA VAL A 37 -1.01 5.56 12.06
C VAL A 37 -1.77 5.30 10.76
N GLY A 38 -1.96 6.33 9.97
CA GLY A 38 -2.63 6.28 8.67
C GLY A 38 -1.98 7.21 7.66
N VAL A 39 -2.30 6.99 6.39
CA VAL A 39 -1.94 7.93 5.32
C VAL A 39 -2.71 9.24 5.56
N SER A 40 -1.99 10.35 5.70
CA SER A 40 -2.63 11.67 5.84
C SER A 40 -3.53 11.96 4.64
N THR A 41 -4.69 12.55 4.88
CA THR A 41 -5.60 12.98 3.82
C THR A 41 -4.97 14.06 2.92
N SER A 42 -4.05 14.88 3.46
CA SER A 42 -3.28 15.85 2.68
C SER A 42 -2.30 15.18 1.70
N ALA A 43 -1.60 14.12 2.14
CA ALA A 43 -0.69 13.36 1.28
C ALA A 43 -1.43 12.68 0.11
N ASN A 44 -2.68 12.24 0.34
CA ASN A 44 -3.55 11.66 -0.69
C ASN A 44 -4.09 12.67 -1.72
N GLN A 45 -4.14 13.98 -1.41
CA GLN A 45 -4.68 14.98 -2.34
C GLN A 45 -3.61 15.63 -3.23
N GLU A 46 -2.34 15.64 -2.80
CA GLU A 46 -1.32 16.49 -3.44
C GLU A 46 -0.22 15.73 -4.19
N SER A 47 -0.13 14.39 -4.17
CA SER A 47 1.15 13.75 -4.54
C SER A 47 1.15 12.42 -5.32
N SER A 48 0.03 11.76 -5.62
CA SER A 48 0.15 10.46 -6.30
C SER A 48 0.24 10.60 -7.81
N ASN A 49 1.40 10.27 -8.37
CA ASN A 49 1.58 9.83 -9.77
C ASN A 49 0.81 8.53 -10.09
N PHE A 50 -0.18 8.19 -9.25
CA PHE A 50 -0.94 6.96 -9.29
C PHE A 50 -2.43 7.26 -9.20
N SER A 51 -3.22 6.52 -9.96
CA SER A 51 -4.67 6.43 -9.82
C SER A 51 -5.06 5.01 -9.41
N ILE A 52 -6.29 4.85 -8.89
CA ILE A 52 -6.87 3.53 -8.66
C ILE A 52 -8.00 3.34 -9.66
N GLU A 53 -7.88 2.30 -10.46
CA GLU A 53 -8.87 1.89 -11.44
C GLU A 53 -9.35 0.47 -11.14
N THR A 54 -10.32 0.03 -11.91
CA THR A 54 -10.82 -1.33 -11.88
C THR A 54 -10.39 -2.03 -13.17
N ARG A 55 -9.75 -3.20 -13.08
CA ARG A 55 -9.34 -4.03 -14.22
C ARG A 55 -9.72 -5.49 -13.99
N ASP A 56 -10.00 -6.21 -15.07
CA ASP A 56 -10.12 -7.67 -15.00
C ASP A 56 -8.73 -8.29 -14.77
N PHE A 57 -8.65 -9.21 -13.82
CA PHE A 57 -7.46 -10.01 -13.57
C PHE A 57 -7.86 -11.39 -13.06
N GLU A 58 -7.46 -12.41 -13.81
CA GLU A 58 -7.83 -13.81 -13.61
C GLU A 58 -9.36 -14.02 -13.59
N GLY A 59 -10.10 -13.29 -14.44
CA GLY A 59 -11.55 -13.39 -14.56
C GLY A 59 -12.32 -12.74 -13.40
N VAL A 60 -11.66 -11.93 -12.58
CA VAL A 60 -12.26 -11.16 -11.49
C VAL A 60 -11.97 -9.69 -11.68
N GLU A 61 -13.01 -8.87 -11.55
CA GLU A 61 -12.89 -7.43 -11.55
C GLU A 61 -12.22 -6.96 -10.24
N ARG A 62 -11.00 -6.40 -10.33
CA ARG A 62 -10.14 -6.05 -9.19
C ARG A 62 -9.67 -4.60 -9.25
N PHE A 63 -9.35 -4.04 -8.09
CA PHE A 63 -8.70 -2.73 -8.03
C PHE A 63 -7.25 -2.84 -8.50
N SER A 64 -6.82 -1.88 -9.32
CA SER A 64 -5.47 -1.77 -9.85
C SER A 64 -4.90 -0.39 -9.57
N LEU A 65 -3.64 -0.33 -9.18
CA LEU A 65 -2.88 0.90 -9.03
C LEU A 65 -2.20 1.20 -10.37
N ILE A 66 -2.53 2.35 -10.95
CA ILE A 66 -2.12 2.73 -12.29
C ILE A 66 -1.14 3.87 -12.19
N ALA A 67 0.03 3.76 -12.82
CA ALA A 67 1.01 4.83 -12.89
C ALA A 67 0.59 5.93 -13.88
N SER A 68 1.30 7.06 -13.87
CA SER A 68 0.98 8.24 -14.70
C SER A 68 1.11 7.99 -16.20
N ASP A 69 1.84 6.95 -16.62
CA ASP A 69 1.94 6.48 -18.00
C ASP A 69 0.79 5.52 -18.42
N GLY A 70 -0.10 5.17 -17.49
CA GLY A 70 -1.24 4.26 -17.70
C GLY A 70 -0.95 2.78 -17.42
N GLU A 71 0.29 2.42 -17.04
CA GLU A 71 0.63 1.04 -16.71
C GLU A 71 0.05 0.62 -15.35
N ALA A 72 -0.47 -0.61 -15.25
CA ALA A 72 -0.85 -1.19 -13.97
C ALA A 72 0.39 -1.70 -13.24
N VAL A 73 0.79 -1.00 -12.18
CA VAL A 73 1.96 -1.38 -11.37
C VAL A 73 1.62 -2.41 -10.30
N ALA A 74 0.35 -2.46 -9.88
CA ALA A 74 -0.14 -3.43 -8.91
C ALA A 74 -1.63 -3.72 -9.08
N ILE A 75 -2.05 -4.93 -8.72
CA ILE A 75 -3.44 -5.40 -8.72
C ILE A 75 -3.74 -5.95 -7.33
N GLY A 76 -4.72 -5.36 -6.67
CA GLY A 76 -5.13 -5.70 -5.31
C GLY A 76 -6.38 -6.58 -5.25
N SER A 77 -6.88 -6.78 -4.03
CA SER A 77 -8.14 -7.49 -3.78
C SER A 77 -9.33 -6.80 -4.47
N ALA A 78 -10.37 -7.58 -4.79
CA ALA A 78 -11.66 -7.07 -5.24
C ALA A 78 -12.51 -6.46 -4.10
N ASP A 79 -12.10 -6.63 -2.84
CA ASP A 79 -12.81 -6.06 -1.70
C ASP A 79 -12.73 -4.53 -1.71
N LYS A 80 -13.89 -3.86 -1.72
CA LYS A 80 -13.98 -2.39 -1.87
C LYS A 80 -13.34 -1.63 -0.71
N LEU A 81 -13.42 -2.17 0.50
CA LEU A 81 -12.95 -1.50 1.71
C LEU A 81 -11.44 -1.69 1.88
N THR A 82 -10.95 -2.92 1.75
CA THR A 82 -9.54 -3.25 1.98
C THR A 82 -8.70 -3.01 0.74
N GLY A 83 -9.19 -3.36 -0.46
CA GLY A 83 -8.43 -3.25 -1.71
C GLY A 83 -7.99 -1.82 -1.99
N THR A 84 -8.92 -0.85 -1.95
CA THR A 84 -8.59 0.56 -2.17
C THR A 84 -7.70 1.15 -1.08
N SER A 85 -7.86 0.72 0.18
CA SER A 85 -7.01 1.18 1.28
C SER A 85 -5.58 0.64 1.17
N GLU A 86 -5.41 -0.61 0.76
CA GLU A 86 -4.10 -1.23 0.56
C GLU A 86 -3.37 -0.60 -0.62
N LEU A 87 -4.05 -0.35 -1.75
CA LEU A 87 -3.43 0.29 -2.91
C LEU A 87 -3.04 1.75 -2.63
N LYS A 88 -3.81 2.50 -1.83
CA LYS A 88 -3.41 3.86 -1.39
C LYS A 88 -2.12 3.84 -0.58
N LYS A 89 -1.96 2.87 0.33
CA LYS A 89 -0.71 2.70 1.07
C LYS A 89 0.43 2.30 0.15
N LEU A 90 0.17 1.39 -0.80
CA LEU A 90 1.19 0.99 -1.77
C LEU A 90 1.66 2.17 -2.62
N ALA A 91 0.77 3.04 -3.10
CA ALA A 91 1.14 4.27 -3.79
C ALA A 91 2.10 5.14 -2.97
N LEU A 92 1.83 5.29 -1.67
CA LEU A 92 2.71 6.01 -0.75
C LEU A 92 4.09 5.33 -0.63
N TYR A 93 4.13 4.00 -0.53
CA TYR A 93 5.38 3.24 -0.44
C TYR A 93 6.20 3.31 -1.73
N LEU A 94 5.53 3.25 -2.89
CA LEU A 94 6.21 3.34 -4.19
C LEU A 94 6.91 4.69 -4.37
N ALA A 95 6.36 5.77 -3.82
CA ALA A 95 6.98 7.09 -3.80
C ALA A 95 8.10 7.27 -2.76
N ALA A 96 8.28 6.31 -1.85
CA ALA A 96 9.27 6.36 -0.77
C ALA A 96 10.44 5.39 -1.00
N THR A 97 11.53 5.62 -0.28
CA THR A 97 12.63 4.67 -0.12
C THR A 97 12.28 3.58 0.92
N VAL A 98 12.95 2.43 0.86
CA VAL A 98 12.77 1.37 1.88
C VAL A 98 13.12 1.89 3.27
N ASP A 99 14.21 2.64 3.40
CA ASP A 99 14.64 3.24 4.67
C ASP A 99 13.56 4.16 5.29
N GLU A 100 12.86 4.95 4.47
CA GLU A 100 11.75 5.80 4.94
C GLU A 100 10.54 4.98 5.41
N ILE A 101 10.26 3.86 4.75
CA ILE A 101 9.19 2.93 5.14
C ILE A 101 9.52 2.29 6.50
N GLU A 102 10.75 1.79 6.66
CA GLU A 102 11.22 1.19 7.90
C GLU A 102 11.25 2.19 9.05
N ALA A 103 11.79 3.39 8.81
CA ALA A 103 11.82 4.47 9.79
C ALA A 103 10.39 4.85 10.25
N SER A 104 9.46 4.98 9.30
CA SER A 104 8.06 5.28 9.61
C SER A 104 7.35 4.19 10.41
N ALA A 105 7.75 2.93 10.24
CA ALA A 105 7.18 1.82 10.99
C ALA A 105 7.51 1.91 12.50
N ILE A 106 8.70 2.41 12.85
CA ILE A 106 9.19 2.48 14.23
C ILE A 106 9.08 3.86 14.87
N ASP A 107 8.85 4.92 14.09
CA ASP A 107 8.68 6.28 14.60
C ASP A 107 7.38 6.44 15.41
N PRO A 108 7.39 6.97 16.66
CA PRO A 108 6.17 7.07 17.48
C PRO A 108 5.00 7.83 16.84
N GLU A 109 5.27 8.77 15.92
CA GLU A 109 4.26 9.54 15.20
C GLU A 109 3.95 8.98 13.80
N GLY A 110 4.77 8.03 13.33
CA GLY A 110 4.67 7.42 12.00
C GLY A 110 5.38 8.20 10.90
N LYS A 111 6.23 9.17 11.25
CA LYS A 111 6.92 10.02 10.27
C LYS A 111 8.06 9.26 9.55
N PRO A 112 8.38 9.63 8.30
CA PRO A 112 7.77 10.71 7.51
C PRO A 112 6.47 10.33 6.78
N LEU A 113 6.17 9.04 6.60
CA LEU A 113 5.14 8.61 5.65
C LEU A 113 3.72 8.67 6.20
N PHE A 114 3.55 8.53 7.50
CA PHE A 114 2.25 8.49 8.15
C PHE A 114 2.05 9.62 9.14
N ALA A 115 0.80 9.78 9.54
CA ALA A 115 0.40 10.57 10.68
C ALA A 115 -0.44 9.72 11.63
N ARG A 116 -0.52 10.12 12.89
CA ARG A 116 -1.47 9.54 13.84
C ARG A 116 -2.90 9.65 13.31
N ARG A 117 -3.66 8.57 13.51
CA ARG A 117 -5.07 8.49 13.12
C ARG A 117 -5.99 9.06 14.18
#